data_AF-A0A2S7N0J9-F1
#
_entry.id   AF-A0A2S7N0J9-F1
#
_cell.length_a   1.000
_cell.length_b   1.000
_cell.length_c   1.000
_cell.angle_alpha   90.00
_cell.angle_beta   90.00
_cell.angle_gamma   90.00
#
_symmetry.space_group_name_H-M   'P 1'
#
loop_
_entity.id
_entity.type
_entity.pdbx_description
1 polymer ?
#
loop_
_entity_poly.entity_id
_entity_poly.type
_entity_poly.pdbx_seq_one_letter_code
_entity_poly.pdbx_strand_id
1 'polypeptide(L)' 'METIISILIGLFLIFIGFLVLKKKALFLVNIVLWNGVSGDEKLLSRIFGTIILVAGFLAILLPFLMSL' A
#
# COMPACT_ATOMS: atom_id res chain seq x y z
N MET A 1 -15.45 14.82 -9.95
CA MET A 1 -14.85 14.84 -8.58
C MET A 1 -14.39 13.46 -8.15
N GLU A 2 -15.17 12.42 -8.39
CA GLU A 2 -14.86 11.03 -7.99
C GLU A 2 -13.51 10.54 -8.50
N THR A 3 -13.17 10.78 -9.77
CA THR A 3 -11.86 10.45 -10.36
C THR A 3 -10.68 11.08 -9.60
N ILE A 4 -10.80 12.36 -9.22
CA ILE A 4 -9.75 13.08 -8.50
C ILE A 4 -9.57 12.47 -7.10
N ILE A 5 -10.67 12.11 -6.43
CA ILE A 5 -10.65 11.46 -5.12
C ILE A 5 -9.98 10.09 -5.22
N SER A 6 -10.32 9.28 -6.22
CA SER A 6 -9.67 7.97 -6.46
C SER A 6 -8.16 8.10 -6.71
N ILE A 7 -7.74 9.10 -7.50
CA ILE A 7 -6.31 9.37 -7.74
C ILE A 7 -5.61 9.76 -6.43
N LEU A 8 -6.22 10.61 -5.61
CA LEU A 8 -5.67 11.01 -4.31
C LEU A 8 -5.53 9.83 -3.35
N ILE A 9 -6.54 8.95 -3.29
CA ILE A 9 -6.48 7.71 -2.50
C ILE A 9 -5.35 6.80 -3.00
N GLY A 10 -5.24 6.62 -4.31
CA GLY A 10 -4.17 5.81 -4.90
C GLY A 10 -2.77 6.36 -4.60
N LEU A 11 -2.58 7.67 -4.71
CA LEU A 11 -1.31 8.33 -4.34
C LEU A 11 -1.01 8.19 -2.85
N PHE A 12 -2.02 8.30 -1.99
CA PHE A 12 -1.87 8.09 -0.55
C PHE A 12 -1.44 6.65 -0.22
N LEU A 13 -2.05 5.66 -0.87
CA LEU A 13 -1.65 4.26 -0.73
C LEU A 13 -0.21 4.05 -1.20
N ILE A 14 0.19 4.62 -2.34
CA ILE A 14 1.57 4.55 -2.83
C ILE A 14 2.55 5.14 -1.79
N PHE A 15 2.19 6.29 -1.20
CA PHE A 15 3.00 6.92 -0.18
C PHE A 15 3.15 6.05 1.07
N ILE A 16 2.07 5.42 1.55
CA ILE A 16 2.13 4.45 2.66
C ILE A 16 3.02 3.26 2.29
N GLY A 17 2.85 2.68 1.10
CA GLY A 17 3.65 1.56 0.64
C GLY A 17 5.15 1.89 0.61
N PHE A 18 5.50 3.11 0.18
CA PHE A 18 6.87 3.62 0.23
C PHE A 18 7.40 3.75 1.67
N LEU A 19 6.60 4.28 2.60
CA LEU A 19 6.99 4.36 4.02
C LEU A 19 7.19 2.99 4.66
N VAL A 20 6.38 2.01 4.28
CA VAL A 20 6.53 0.61 4.70
C VAL A 20 7.85 0.04 4.16
N LEU A 21 8.20 0.26 2.88
CA LEU A 21 9.48 -0.15 2.31
C LEU A 21 10.68 0.53 2.99
N LYS A 22 10.53 1.78 3.43
CA LYS A 22 11.55 2.52 4.18
C LYS A 22 11.60 2.14 5.66
N LYS A 23 10.83 1.12 6.09
CA LYS A 23 10.71 0.67 7.48
C LYS A 23 10.21 1.74 8.46
N LYS A 24 9.65 2.86 7.96
CA LYS A 24 9.12 3.95 8.79
C LYS A 24 7.69 3.67 9.29
N ALA A 25 7.00 2.73 8.64
CA ALA A 25 5.64 2.32 8.98
C ALA A 25 5.53 0.82 9.25
N LEU A 26 6.56 0.21 9.88
CA LEU A 26 6.55 -1.20 10.28
C LEU A 26 5.39 -1.53 11.23
N PHE A 27 4.89 -0.56 11.99
CA PHE A 27 3.71 -0.73 12.83
C PHE A 27 2.46 -1.16 12.06
N LEU A 28 2.30 -0.73 10.79
CA LEU A 28 1.19 -1.19 9.93
C LEU A 28 1.32 -2.68 9.61
N VAL A 29 2.54 -3.14 9.40
CA VAL A 29 2.85 -4.55 9.15
C VAL A 29 2.63 -5.37 10.41
N ASN A 30 3.07 -4.87 11.57
CA ASN A 30 2.85 -5.54 12.86
C ASN A 30 1.38 -5.60 13.28
N ILE A 31 0.57 -4.58 12.96
CA ILE A 31 -0.89 -4.62 13.20
C ILE A 31 -1.56 -5.74 12.40
N VAL A 32 -1.16 -5.94 11.14
CA VAL A 32 -1.71 -7.01 10.30
C VAL A 32 -1.18 -8.39 10.75
N LEU A 33 0.04 -8.45 11.26
CA LEU A 33 0.70 -9.67 11.74
C LEU A 33 0.44 -10.00 13.21
N TRP A 34 -0.47 -9.26 13.89
CA TRP A 34 -0.84 -9.48 15.29
C TRP A 34 -1.25 -10.94 15.59
N ASN A 35 -1.60 -11.71 14.58
CA ASN A 35 -1.87 -13.17 14.66
C ASN A 35 -0.63 -14.06 14.94
N GLY A 36 0.47 -13.53 15.49
CA GLY A 36 1.58 -14.35 16.01
C GLY A 36 2.60 -14.82 14.96
N VAL A 37 2.66 -14.18 13.80
CA VAL A 37 3.66 -14.52 12.76
C VAL A 37 4.95 -13.78 13.05
N SER A 38 5.91 -14.45 13.71
CA SER A 38 7.29 -13.98 13.79
C SER A 38 7.97 -14.21 12.43
N GLY A 39 8.20 -13.13 11.69
CA GLY A 39 8.91 -13.17 10.42
C GLY A 39 10.01 -12.11 10.36
N ASP A 40 10.98 -12.29 9.46
CA ASP A 40 12.01 -11.30 9.20
C ASP A 40 11.36 -9.97 8.77
N GLU A 41 11.43 -8.96 9.64
CA GLU A 41 10.85 -7.64 9.45
C GLU A 41 11.27 -6.99 8.11
N LYS A 42 12.47 -7.32 7.62
CA LYS A 42 12.97 -6.81 6.34
C LYS A 42 12.25 -7.43 5.15
N LEU A 43 11.99 -8.74 5.20
CA LEU A 43 11.22 -9.45 4.18
C LEU A 43 9.75 -9.04 4.24
N LEU A 44 9.17 -8.96 5.43
CA LEU A 44 7.78 -8.57 5.64
C LEU A 44 7.51 -7.13 5.17
N SER A 45 8.39 -6.18 5.52
CA SER A 45 8.36 -4.81 5.02
C SER A 45 8.39 -4.75 3.50
N ARG A 46 9.22 -5.57 2.86
CA ARG A 46 9.27 -5.65 1.39
C ARG A 46 7.96 -6.15 0.80
N ILE A 47 7.45 -7.28 1.30
CA ILE A 47 6.24 -7.91 0.77
C ILE A 47 5.04 -6.97 0.95
N PHE A 48 4.79 -6.49 2.17
CA PHE A 48 3.69 -5.59 2.44
C PHE A 48 3.81 -4.26 1.71
N GLY A 49 5.00 -3.66 1.70
CA GLY A 49 5.23 -2.41 0.99
C GLY A 49 4.97 -2.54 -0.50
N THR A 50 5.42 -3.64 -1.13
CA THR A 50 5.15 -3.92 -2.55
C THR A 50 3.67 -4.14 -2.82
N ILE A 51 2.95 -4.91 -2.00
CA ILE A 51 1.50 -5.14 -2.16
C ILE A 51 0.75 -3.80 -2.11
N ILE A 52 1.06 -2.94 -1.14
CA ILE A 52 0.41 -1.64 -0.98
C ILE A 52 0.72 -0.72 -2.19
N LEU A 53 1.95 -0.73 -2.70
CA LEU A 53 2.31 0.03 -3.89
C LEU A 53 1.53 -0.44 -5.12
N VAL A 54 1.41 -1.75 -5.33
CA VAL A 54 0.64 -2.31 -6.45
C VAL A 54 -0.84 -1.97 -6.31
N ALA A 55 -1.42 -2.10 -5.11
CA ALA A 55 -2.80 -1.73 -4.85
C ALA A 55 -3.06 -0.24 -5.09
N GLY A 56 -2.17 0.64 -4.63
CA GLY A 56 -2.25 2.08 -4.88
C GLY A 56 -2.16 2.43 -6.37
N PHE A 57 -1.28 1.76 -7.11
CA PHE A 57 -1.18 1.93 -8.56
C PHE A 57 -2.46 1.47 -9.29
N LEU A 58 -3.01 0.32 -8.92
CA LEU A 58 -4.28 -0.17 -9.46
C LEU A 58 -5.45 0.79 -9.15
N ALA A 59 -5.48 1.37 -7.94
CA ALA A 59 -6.49 2.35 -7.55
C ALA A 59 -6.42 3.63 -8.41
N ILE A 60 -5.22 4.06 -8.82
CA ILE A 60 -5.05 5.17 -9.78
C ILE A 60 -5.58 4.79 -11.16
N LEU A 61 -5.32 3.57 -11.62
CA LEU A 61 -5.72 3.11 -12.96
C LEU A 61 -7.23 2.82 -13.09
N LEU A 62 -7.87 2.37 -12.01
CA LEU A 62 -9.27 1.96 -11.99
C LEU A 62 -10.25 2.97 -12.63
N PRO A 63 -10.23 4.27 -12.28
CA PRO A 63 -11.15 5.23 -12.90
C PRO A 63 -10.92 5.40 -14.42
N PHE A 64 -9.71 5.18 -14.92
CA PHE A 64 -9.44 5.23 -16.36
C PHE A 64 -9.96 4.00 -17.09
N LEU A 65 -9.88 2.83 -16.44
CA LEU A 65 -10.42 1.57 -16.98
C LEU A 65 -11.95 1.56 -16.98
N MET A 66 -12.59 2.14 -15.97
CA MET A 66 -14.05 2.24 -15.88
C MET A 66 -14.64 3.34 -16.76
N SER A 67 -13.82 4.29 -17.21
CA SER A 67 -14.21 5.35 -18.14
C SER A 67 -14.09 4.93 -19.61
N LEU A 68 -13.54 3.75 -19.91
CA LEU A 68 -13.44 3.15 -21.24
C LEU A 68 -14.72 2.38 -21.56
#